data_AF-A0A564YHR6-F1
#
_entry.id   AF-A0A564YHR6-F1
#
_cell.length_a   1.000
_cell.length_b   1.000
_cell.length_c   1.000
_cell.angle_alpha   90.00
_cell.angle_beta   90.00
_cell.angle_gamma   90.00
#
_symmetry.space_group_name_H-M   'P 1'
#
loop_
_entity.id
_entity.type
_entity.pdbx_description
1 polymer ?
#
loop_
_entity_poly.entity_id
_entity_poly.type
_entity_poly.pdbx_seq_one_letter_code
_entity_poly.pdbx_strand_id
1 'polypeptide(L)'
;EKLTHIVTVLRLIEDKDTFLEFYKNRLARRLIFNQSASLEAEDEVIGHLRGHCGFDYTFKITTMLKDARQNRDLKNIFSNWLKARRNQPKDLLG
;
A
#
# COMPACT_ATOMS: atom_id res chain seq x y z
N GLU A 1 -16.08 11.34 -7.21
CA GLU A 1 -15.89 12.11 -8.47
C GLU A 1 -14.48 12.03 -9.08
N LYS A 2 -13.41 12.43 -8.38
CA LYS A 2 -12.06 12.47 -9.00
C LYS A 2 -11.52 11.10 -9.49
N LEU A 3 -11.79 10.02 -8.76
CA LEU A 3 -11.36 8.65 -9.13
C LEU A 3 -12.06 8.15 -10.39
N THR A 4 -13.33 8.49 -10.55
CA THR A 4 -14.13 8.16 -11.74
C THR A 4 -13.54 8.80 -12.99
N HIS A 5 -13.02 10.02 -12.90
CA HIS A 5 -12.35 10.70 -14.02
C HIS A 5 -10.99 10.06 -14.38
N ILE A 6 -10.21 9.61 -13.39
CA ILE A 6 -8.94 8.89 -13.61
C ILE A 6 -9.19 7.61 -14.42
N VAL A 7 -10.24 6.87 -14.07
CA VAL A 7 -10.68 5.68 -14.81
C VAL A 7 -11.12 6.01 -16.24
N THR A 8 -11.80 7.12 -16.47
CA THR A 8 -12.19 7.55 -17.82
C THR A 8 -10.96 7.90 -18.65
N VAL A 9 -9.99 8.62 -18.09
CA VAL A 9 -8.71 8.91 -18.75
C VAL A 9 -7.97 7.63 -19.06
N LEU A 10 -8.00 6.64 -18.18
CA LEU A 10 -7.37 5.33 -18.40
C LEU A 10 -7.93 4.55 -19.58
N ARG A 11 -9.22 4.74 -19.92
CA ARG A 11 -9.81 4.14 -21.12
C ARG A 11 -9.29 4.78 -22.41
N LEU A 12 -8.80 6.02 -22.34
CA LEU A 12 -8.28 6.78 -23.48
C LEU A 12 -6.78 6.52 -23.73
N ILE A 13 -6.10 5.80 -22.83
CA ILE A 13 -4.70 5.43 -23.00
C ILE A 13 -4.64 4.16 -23.85
N GLU A 14 -3.99 4.26 -25.02
CA GLU A 14 -3.76 3.12 -25.92
C GLU A 14 -2.79 2.10 -25.30
N ASP A 15 -1.72 2.57 -24.66
CA ASP A 15 -0.75 1.72 -23.95
C ASP A 15 -0.99 1.71 -22.43
N LYS A 16 -1.86 0.77 -22.01
CA LYS A 16 -2.21 0.57 -20.61
C LYS A 16 -1.02 0.09 -19.77
N ASP A 17 -0.10 -0.68 -20.33
CA ASP A 17 1.02 -1.24 -19.59
C ASP A 17 2.00 -0.14 -19.16
N THR A 18 2.22 0.85 -20.02
CA THR A 18 3.00 2.04 -19.68
C THR A 18 2.39 2.80 -18.50
N PHE A 19 1.06 3.02 -18.50
CA PHE A 19 0.41 3.64 -17.35
C PHE A 19 0.62 2.84 -16.06
N LEU A 20 0.43 1.52 -16.13
CA LEU A 20 0.56 0.65 -14.96
C LEU A 20 1.97 0.71 -14.39
N GLU A 21 3.00 0.74 -15.24
CA GLU A 21 4.39 0.87 -14.83
C GLU A 21 4.63 2.19 -14.08
N PHE A 22 4.13 3.31 -14.60
CA PHE A 22 4.21 4.60 -13.93
C PHE A 22 3.45 4.61 -12.59
N TYR A 23 2.23 4.06 -12.57
CA TYR A 23 1.42 3.99 -11.36
C TYR A 23 2.11 3.16 -10.28
N LYS A 24 2.62 1.97 -10.64
CA LYS A 24 3.38 1.08 -9.77
C LYS A 24 4.59 1.79 -9.16
N ASN A 25 5.37 2.49 -9.98
CA ASN A 25 6.55 3.24 -9.51
C ASN A 25 6.20 4.39 -8.57
N ARG A 26 5.10 5.10 -8.83
CA ARG A 26 4.62 6.15 -7.92
C ARG A 26 4.06 5.59 -6.62
N LEU A 27 3.29 4.49 -6.69
CA LEU A 27 2.76 3.80 -5.52
C LEU A 27 3.89 3.28 -4.63
N ALA A 28 4.92 2.63 -5.21
CA ALA A 28 6.08 2.14 -4.48
C ALA A 28 6.74 3.25 -3.64
N ARG A 29 7.02 4.40 -4.26
CA ARG A 29 7.57 5.56 -3.57
C ARG A 29 6.67 6.01 -2.42
N ARG A 30 5.36 6.15 -2.67
CA ARG A 30 4.42 6.58 -1.62
C ARG A 30 4.39 5.60 -0.44
N LEU A 31 4.38 4.29 -0.69
CA LEU A 31 4.34 3.28 0.36
C LEU A 31 5.63 3.24 1.18
N ILE A 32 6.81 3.28 0.52
CA ILE A 32 8.11 3.23 1.19
C ILE A 32 8.33 4.46 2.07
N PHE A 33 8.03 5.65 1.56
CA PHE A 33 8.23 6.92 2.27
C PHE A 33 7.03 7.33 3.12
N ASN A 34 6.01 6.47 3.25
CA ASN A 34 4.79 6.74 4.00
C ASN A 34 4.08 8.05 3.58
N GLN A 35 4.09 8.36 2.28
CA GLN A 35 3.49 9.55 1.67
C GLN A 35 2.07 9.31 1.14
N SER A 36 1.54 8.08 1.25
CA SER A 36 0.13 7.83 0.95
C SER A 36 -0.77 8.52 1.98
N ALA A 37 -1.87 9.12 1.53
CA ALA A 37 -2.85 9.77 2.41
C ALA A 37 -3.50 8.77 3.37
N SER A 38 -3.92 7.62 2.85
CA SER A 38 -4.35 6.44 3.62
C SER A 38 -4.20 5.18 2.76
N LEU A 39 -4.16 3.99 3.37
CA LEU A 39 -4.11 2.75 2.58
C LEU A 39 -5.48 2.40 2.00
N GLU A 40 -6.54 2.87 2.63
CA GLU A 40 -7.94 2.71 2.22
C GLU A 40 -8.20 3.44 0.91
N ALA A 41 -7.65 4.66 0.77
CA ALA A 41 -7.74 5.42 -0.48
C ALA A 41 -6.98 4.75 -1.63
N GLU A 42 -5.82 4.14 -1.34
CA GLU A 42 -5.08 3.36 -2.34
C GLU A 42 -5.86 2.10 -2.75
N ASP A 43 -6.55 1.46 -1.81
CA ASP A 43 -7.42 0.30 -2.09
C ASP A 43 -8.59 0.66 -2.99
N GLU A 44 -9.22 1.83 -2.79
CA GLU A 44 -10.29 2.32 -3.66
C GLU A 44 -9.80 2.52 -5.10
N VAL A 45 -8.62 3.14 -5.29
CA VAL A 45 -8.03 3.34 -6.61
C VAL A 45 -7.75 2.01 -7.30
N ILE A 46 -7.14 1.07 -6.57
CA ILE A 46 -6.83 -0.27 -7.10
C ILE A 46 -8.11 -1.06 -7.39
N GLY A 47 -9.15 -0.92 -6.57
CA GLY A 47 -10.46 -1.54 -6.79
C GLY A 47 -11.11 -1.07 -8.09
N HIS A 48 -11.09 0.24 -8.35
CA HIS A 48 -11.55 0.79 -9.63
C HIS A 48 -10.73 0.28 -10.81
N LEU A 49 -9.40 0.27 -10.71
CA LEU A 49 -8.52 -0.29 -11.75
C LEU A 49 -8.84 -1.76 -12.03
N ARG A 50 -9.07 -2.56 -10.99
CA ARG A 50 -9.39 -3.98 -11.10
C ARG A 50 -10.72 -4.21 -11.80
N GLY A 51 -11.74 -3.41 -11.48
CA GLY A 51 -13.05 -3.49 -12.12
C GLY A 51 -13.02 -3.18 -13.62
N HIS A 52 -12.06 -2.37 -14.10
CA HIS A 52 -11.98 -1.96 -15.51
C HIS A 52 -10.93 -2.70 -16.33
N CYS A 53 -9.82 -3.10 -15.71
CA CYS A 53 -8.67 -3.69 -16.39
C CYS A 53 -8.44 -5.17 -16.01
N GLY A 54 -9.17 -5.68 -15.02
CA GLY A 54 -9.09 -7.07 -14.57
C GLY A 54 -8.09 -7.30 -13.45
N PHE A 55 -8.08 -8.54 -12.96
CA PHE A 55 -7.25 -8.96 -11.83
C PHE A 55 -5.76 -8.94 -12.16
N ASP A 56 -5.35 -9.56 -13.27
CA ASP A 56 -3.94 -9.71 -13.64
C ASP A 56 -3.24 -8.36 -13.79
N TYR A 57 -3.96 -7.37 -14.33
CA TYR A 57 -3.49 -6.00 -14.48
C TYR A 57 -3.19 -5.32 -13.13
N THR A 58 -3.95 -5.64 -12.08
CA THR A 58 -3.79 -5.01 -10.75
C THR A 58 -3.06 -5.89 -9.74
N PHE A 59 -2.67 -7.10 -10.10
CA PHE A 59 -2.11 -8.09 -9.18
C PHE A 59 -0.90 -7.55 -8.41
N LYS A 60 0.11 -7.03 -9.12
CA LYS A 60 1.35 -6.54 -8.51
C LYS A 60 1.12 -5.39 -7.53
N ILE A 61 0.32 -4.39 -7.93
CA ILE A 61 0.04 -3.22 -7.08
C ILE A 61 -0.84 -3.57 -5.88
N THR A 62 -1.73 -4.56 -6.02
CA THR A 62 -2.52 -5.11 -4.90
C THR A 62 -1.60 -5.81 -3.90
N THR A 63 -0.64 -6.61 -4.37
CA THR A 63 0.35 -7.27 -3.52
C THR A 63 1.22 -6.25 -2.78
N MET A 64 1.70 -5.21 -3.45
CA MET A 64 2.46 -4.13 -2.78
C MET A 64 1.69 -3.49 -1.62
N LEU A 65 0.38 -3.28 -1.77
CA LEU A 65 -0.45 -2.69 -0.71
C LEU A 65 -0.61 -3.65 0.48
N LYS A 66 -0.78 -4.96 0.19
CA LYS A 66 -0.81 -6.01 1.22
C LYS A 66 0.51 -6.06 2.00
N ASP A 67 1.64 -6.02 1.31
CA ASP A 67 2.96 -6.05 1.93
C ASP A 67 3.18 -4.82 2.82
N ALA A 68 2.71 -3.64 2.40
CA ALA A 68 2.78 -2.43 3.19
C ALA A 68 1.97 -2.52 4.50
N ARG A 69 0.78 -3.15 4.47
CA ARG A 69 -0.03 -3.40 5.67
C ARG A 69 0.69 -4.32 6.64
N GLN A 70 1.12 -5.47 6.15
CA GLN A 70 1.85 -6.45 6.96
C GLN A 70 3.11 -5.85 7.58
N ASN A 71 3.84 -5.02 6.83
CA ASN A 71 5.02 -4.34 7.34
C ASN A 71 4.69 -3.37 8.48
N ARG A 72 3.59 -2.61 8.38
CA ARG A 72 3.13 -1.71 9.46
C ARG A 72 2.73 -2.50 10.70
N ASP A 73 2.01 -3.60 10.53
CA ASP A 73 1.58 -4.45 11.64
C ASP A 73 2.78 -5.07 12.37
N LEU A 74 3.73 -5.62 11.63
CA LEU A 74 4.99 -6.17 12.18
C LEU A 74 5.80 -5.11 12.93
N LYS A 75 5.90 -3.89 12.38
CA LYS A 75 6.56 -2.76 13.07
C LYS A 75 5.89 -2.40 14.38
N ASN A 76 4.55 -2.40 14.41
CA ASN A 76 3.78 -2.12 15.62
C ASN A 76 3.98 -3.20 16.68
N ILE A 77 3.90 -4.48 16.29
CA ILE A 77 4.15 -5.62 17.18
C ILE A 77 5.56 -5.52 17.78
N PHE A 78 6.57 -5.28 16.95
CA PHE A 78 7.96 -5.16 17.40
C PHE A 78 8.17 -3.96 18.33
N SER A 79 7.58 -2.80 18.01
CA SER A 79 7.63 -1.62 18.88
C SER A 79 6.99 -1.88 20.24
N ASN A 80 5.84 -2.56 20.27
CA ASN A 80 5.16 -2.92 21.50
C ASN A 80 5.97 -3.90 22.34
N TRP A 81 6.57 -4.91 21.70
CA TRP A 81 7.47 -5.85 22.36
C TRP A 81 8.69 -5.13 22.98
N LEU A 82 9.32 -4.20 22.26
CA LEU A 82 10.43 -3.39 22.79
C LEU A 82 10.02 -2.57 24.02
N LYS A 83 8.84 -1.94 23.98
CA LYS A 83 8.30 -1.17 25.12
C LYS A 83 8.04 -2.07 26.33
N ALA A 84 7.41 -3.23 26.13
CA ALA A 84 7.15 -4.19 27.19
C ALA A 84 8.45 -4.70 27.81
N ARG A 85 9.45 -5.02 27.00
CA ARG A 85 10.78 -5.45 27.47
C ARG A 85 11.51 -4.36 28.26
N ARG A 86 11.38 -3.09 27.85
CA ARG A 86 11.99 -1.96 28.57
C ARG A 86 11.36 -1.75 29.95
N ASN A 87 10.08 -2.07 30.10
CA ASN A 87 9.33 -1.89 31.34
C ASN A 87 9.40 -3.11 32.28
N GLN A 88 10.19 -4.13 31.97
CA GLN A 88 10.47 -5.21 32.92
C GLN A 88 11.33 -4.66 34.08
N PRO A 89 10.95 -4.91 35.35
CA PRO A 89 11.78 -4.55 36.49
C PRO A 89 13.13 -5.28 36.39
N LYS A 90 14.22 -4.56 36.63
CA LYS A 90 15.60 -5.12 36.61
C LYS A 90 15.90 -6.00 37.83
N ASP A 91 14.92 -6.23 38.69
CA ASP A 91 15.09 -6.81 40.02
C ASP A 91 14.84 -8.33 40.03
N LEU A 92 15.49 -9.06 39.13
CA LEU A 92 15.59 -10.53 39.18
C LEU A 92 16.98 -11.05 38.77
N LEU A 93 17.98 -10.18 38.72
CA LEU A 93 19.39 -10.54 38.63
C LEU A 93 20.04 -10.24 39.99
N GLY A 94 19.63 -11.02 40.99
CA GLY A 94 20.34 -11.23 42.25
C GLY A 94 20.78 -12.67 42.32
#